data_AF-A0A0G3C8R2-F1
#
_entry.id   AF-A0A0G3C8R2-F1
#
_cell.length_a   1.000
_cell.length_b   1.000
_cell.length_c   1.000
_cell.angle_alpha   90.00
_cell.angle_beta   90.00
_cell.angle_gamma   90.00
#
_symmetry.space_group_name_H-M   'P 1'
#
loop_
_entity.id
_entity.type
_entity.pdbx_description
1 polymer ?
#
loop_
_entity_poly.entity_id
_entity_poly.type
_entity_poly.pdbx_seq_one_letter_code
_entity_poly.pdbx_strand_id
1 'polypeptide(L)'
;MPEVMRWPGKIPAGMVSNEIVSHLDWLPTLLAAAGEPDIKEKLKKGYKAEDKTFKVHLDGYNLLPYLTGKEEKSPRIGFFYFSDDGDLVAPGMTTGKWSLWSSALPVHYRYPGSSRYDNWKMVFMEQRATGTLQVWAEPFVPLRIPKIFNLRTDPYERADQTSNTYYDWLLDHAFLLVPSQGVVADFLETFKEFPPRQKAASFTVDQIMDKLLQGIGST
;
A
#
# COMPACT_ATOMS: atom_id res chain seq x y z
N MET A 1 -13.59 -0.99 -1.09
CA MET A 1 -14.40 0.24 -1.26
C MET A 1 -15.31 0.03 -2.46
N PRO A 2 -16.60 0.38 -2.40
CA PRO A 2 -17.45 0.36 -3.58
C PRO A 2 -17.07 1.52 -4.52
N GLU A 3 -17.01 1.27 -5.81
CA GLU A 3 -16.66 2.25 -6.82
C GLU A 3 -17.55 2.09 -8.06
N VAL A 4 -18.12 3.19 -8.53
CA VAL A 4 -18.99 3.22 -9.70
C VAL A 4 -18.63 4.45 -10.52
N MET A 5 -18.46 4.26 -11.83
CA MET A 5 -18.15 5.33 -12.76
C MET A 5 -19.14 5.34 -13.93
N ARG A 6 -19.45 6.54 -14.43
CA ARG A 6 -20.31 6.73 -15.61
C ARG A 6 -19.77 7.86 -16.48
N TRP A 7 -19.49 7.55 -17.74
CA TRP A 7 -19.20 8.54 -18.77
C TRP A 7 -19.92 8.18 -20.08
N PRO A 8 -21.10 8.78 -20.35
CA PRO A 8 -21.89 8.48 -21.54
C PRO A 8 -21.10 8.68 -22.84
N GLY A 9 -21.17 7.72 -23.75
CA GLY A 9 -20.48 7.76 -25.05
C GLY A 9 -18.97 7.52 -24.99
N LYS A 10 -18.39 7.27 -23.81
CA LYS A 10 -16.96 6.96 -23.64
C LYS A 10 -16.73 5.64 -22.91
N ILE A 11 -17.47 5.39 -21.84
CA ILE A 11 -17.39 4.15 -21.06
C ILE A 11 -18.63 3.29 -21.37
N PRO A 12 -18.47 2.01 -21.73
CA PRO A 12 -19.59 1.09 -21.95
C PRO A 12 -20.52 1.00 -20.72
N ALA A 13 -21.83 1.10 -20.94
CA ALA A 13 -22.81 1.00 -19.87
C ALA A 13 -22.94 -0.45 -19.36
N GLY A 14 -23.12 -0.61 -18.05
CA GLY A 14 -23.35 -1.93 -17.42
C GLY A 14 -22.12 -2.83 -17.32
N MET A 15 -20.93 -2.31 -17.62
CA MET A 15 -19.67 -3.05 -17.48
C MET A 15 -19.33 -3.28 -16.00
N VAL A 16 -18.84 -4.50 -15.69
CA VAL A 16 -18.28 -4.86 -14.38
C VAL A 16 -16.81 -5.22 -14.58
N SER A 17 -15.94 -4.62 -13.78
CA SER A 17 -14.49 -4.87 -13.79
C SER A 17 -14.06 -5.58 -12.52
N ASN A 18 -13.21 -6.59 -12.67
CA ASN A 18 -12.51 -7.26 -11.57
C ASN A 18 -11.02 -6.87 -11.52
N GLU A 19 -10.60 -5.91 -12.36
CA GLU A 19 -9.22 -5.46 -12.43
C GLU A 19 -8.86 -4.62 -11.20
N ILE A 20 -7.56 -4.52 -10.93
CA ILE A 20 -7.10 -3.76 -9.77
C ILE A 20 -7.13 -2.27 -10.10
N VAL A 21 -7.80 -1.51 -9.22
CA VAL A 21 -7.86 -0.05 -9.24
C VAL A 21 -7.51 0.47 -7.85
N SER A 22 -6.79 1.58 -7.81
CA SER A 22 -6.45 2.31 -6.59
C SER A 22 -6.99 3.73 -6.67
N HIS A 23 -7.31 4.31 -5.52
CA HIS A 23 -7.70 5.72 -5.44
C HIS A 23 -6.62 6.66 -6.01
N LEU A 24 -5.35 6.24 -5.97
CA LEU A 24 -4.21 6.98 -6.53
C LEU A 24 -4.29 7.14 -8.05
N ASP A 25 -5.06 6.28 -8.74
CA ASP A 25 -5.19 6.30 -10.20
C ASP A 25 -6.06 7.44 -10.70
N TRP A 26 -6.90 8.04 -9.85
CA TRP A 26 -7.87 9.03 -10.31
C TRP A 26 -7.24 10.35 -10.72
N LEU A 27 -6.19 10.80 -10.03
CA LEU A 27 -5.49 12.02 -10.43
C LEU A 27 -4.94 11.93 -11.87
N PRO A 28 -4.10 10.95 -12.23
CA PRO A 28 -3.63 10.82 -13.61
C PRO A 28 -4.75 10.51 -14.61
N THR A 29 -5.77 9.74 -14.22
CA THR A 29 -6.90 9.40 -15.11
C THR A 29 -7.76 10.63 -15.44
N LEU A 30 -8.10 11.45 -14.45
CA LEU A 30 -8.89 12.67 -14.65
C LEU A 30 -8.12 13.74 -15.42
N LEU A 31 -6.82 13.86 -15.18
CA LEU A 31 -5.98 14.79 -15.96
C LEU A 31 -5.81 14.33 -17.40
N ALA A 32 -5.64 13.02 -17.63
CA ALA A 32 -5.70 12.48 -18.97
C ALA A 32 -7.04 12.77 -19.67
N ALA A 33 -8.14 12.75 -18.92
CA ALA A 33 -9.48 13.06 -19.45
C ALA A 33 -9.62 14.54 -19.82
N ALA A 34 -8.93 15.41 -19.08
CA ALA A 34 -8.82 16.84 -19.35
C ALA A 34 -7.82 17.19 -20.47
N GLY A 35 -7.15 16.21 -21.07
CA GLY A 35 -6.18 16.41 -22.17
C GLY A 35 -4.71 16.36 -21.76
N GLU A 36 -4.41 15.93 -20.53
CA GLU A 36 -3.05 15.86 -19.96
C GLU A 36 -2.63 14.40 -19.63
N PRO A 37 -2.43 13.53 -20.62
CA PRO A 37 -2.17 12.10 -20.39
C PRO A 37 -0.80 11.80 -19.76
N ASP A 38 0.19 12.66 -19.97
CA ASP A 38 1.59 12.44 -19.56
C ASP A 38 1.94 13.12 -18.23
N ILE A 39 0.94 13.50 -17.42
CA ILE A 39 1.13 14.29 -16.21
C ILE A 39 2.12 13.66 -15.22
N LYS A 40 2.14 12.32 -15.12
CA LYS A 40 3.05 11.58 -14.23
C LYS A 40 4.51 11.86 -14.57
N GLU A 41 4.87 11.85 -15.86
CA GLU A 41 6.23 12.12 -16.31
C GLU A 41 6.58 13.61 -16.20
N LYS A 42 5.60 14.50 -16.43
CA LYS A 42 5.77 15.95 -16.21
C LYS A 42 6.06 16.26 -14.73
N LEU A 43 5.31 15.67 -13.81
CA LEU A 43 5.48 15.91 -12.37
C LEU A 43 6.78 15.32 -11.81
N LYS A 44 7.27 14.19 -12.34
CA LYS A 44 8.60 13.66 -11.98
C LYS A 44 9.73 14.64 -12.30
N LYS A 45 9.66 15.29 -13.48
CA LYS A 45 10.68 16.26 -13.93
C LYS A 45 10.54 17.63 -13.26
N GLY A 46 9.34 17.97 -12.80
CA GLY A 46 8.98 19.28 -12.29
C GLY A 46 8.01 19.97 -13.25
N TYR A 47 6.80 20.23 -12.77
CA TYR A 47 5.72 20.83 -13.53
C TYR A 47 5.26 22.13 -12.87
N LYS A 48 5.21 23.22 -13.63
CA LYS A 48 4.71 24.51 -13.14
C LYS A 48 3.20 24.58 -13.40
N ALA A 49 2.42 24.66 -12.32
CA ALA A 49 1.00 24.95 -12.38
C ALA A 49 0.78 26.31 -11.70
N GLU A 50 0.35 27.29 -12.50
CA GLU A 50 0.24 28.70 -12.08
C GLU A 50 1.56 29.20 -11.48
N ASP A 51 1.55 29.62 -10.22
CA ASP A 51 2.70 30.19 -9.51
C ASP A 51 3.54 29.15 -8.77
N LYS A 52 3.14 27.88 -8.79
CA LYS A 52 3.79 26.80 -8.02
C LYS A 52 4.41 25.76 -8.93
N THR A 53 5.63 25.35 -8.58
CA THR A 53 6.33 24.23 -9.23
C THR A 53 6.18 22.97 -8.37
N PHE A 54 5.66 21.91 -8.97
CA PHE A 54 5.47 20.61 -8.34
C PHE A 54 6.47 19.61 -8.93
N LYS A 55 7.39 19.11 -8.09
CA LYS A 55 8.19 17.93 -8.37
C LYS A 55 7.70 16.79 -7.47
N VAL A 56 6.91 15.87 -8.02
CA VAL A 56 6.26 14.78 -7.26
C VAL A 56 6.23 13.48 -8.06
N HIS A 57 6.37 12.36 -7.37
CA HIS A 57 6.16 11.03 -7.93
C HIS A 57 4.71 10.62 -7.74
N LEU A 58 3.97 10.38 -8.82
CA LEU A 58 2.62 9.83 -8.75
C LEU A 58 2.64 8.31 -8.89
N ASP A 59 2.10 7.60 -7.91
CA ASP A 59 2.01 6.12 -7.93
C ASP A 59 0.76 5.61 -8.67
N GLY A 60 -0.14 6.52 -9.05
CA GLY A 60 -1.29 6.25 -9.90
C GLY A 60 -0.91 5.89 -11.34
N TYR A 61 -1.83 5.18 -12.01
CA TYR A 61 -1.82 4.89 -13.45
C TYR A 61 -2.99 5.58 -14.13
N ASN A 62 -2.82 5.93 -15.41
CA ASN A 62 -3.92 6.41 -16.23
C ASN A 62 -4.80 5.22 -16.67
N LEU A 63 -6.02 5.16 -16.17
CA LEU A 63 -6.97 4.09 -16.45
C LEU A 63 -7.83 4.35 -17.70
N LEU A 64 -7.74 5.52 -18.34
CA LEU A 64 -8.60 5.83 -19.48
C LEU A 64 -8.53 4.83 -20.64
N PRO A 65 -7.36 4.32 -21.06
CA PRO A 65 -7.30 3.31 -22.11
C PRO A 65 -8.13 2.08 -21.74
N TYR A 66 -8.02 1.62 -20.49
CA TYR A 66 -8.79 0.51 -19.95
C TYR A 66 -10.30 0.82 -19.88
N LEU A 67 -10.67 1.94 -19.24
CA LEU A 67 -12.08 2.33 -19.02
C LEU A 67 -12.84 2.58 -20.33
N THR A 68 -12.15 3.01 -21.38
CA THR A 68 -12.74 3.27 -22.70
C THR A 68 -12.69 2.05 -23.64
N GLY A 69 -12.23 0.89 -23.14
CA GLY A 69 -12.15 -0.37 -23.89
C GLY A 69 -11.06 -0.40 -24.96
N LYS A 70 -10.08 0.51 -24.90
CA LYS A 70 -8.89 0.46 -25.77
C LYS A 70 -7.87 -0.58 -25.31
N GLU A 71 -7.85 -0.85 -24.01
CA GLU A 71 -7.05 -1.91 -23.41
C GLU A 71 -7.95 -2.86 -22.63
N GLU A 72 -7.62 -4.15 -22.67
CA GLU A 72 -8.43 -5.20 -22.01
C GLU A 72 -8.17 -5.28 -20.50
N LYS A 73 -6.98 -4.88 -20.05
CA LYS A 73 -6.53 -5.00 -18.66
C LYS A 73 -6.17 -3.66 -18.05
N SER A 74 -6.28 -3.57 -16.73
CA SER A 74 -5.78 -2.42 -16.00
C SER A 74 -4.25 -2.43 -16.05
N PRO A 75 -3.59 -1.26 -16.24
CA PRO A 75 -2.13 -1.17 -16.11
C PRO A 75 -1.66 -1.42 -14.66
N ARG A 76 -2.56 -1.37 -13.68
CA ARG A 76 -2.24 -1.62 -12.28
C ARG A 76 -2.24 -3.12 -11.99
N ILE A 77 -1.07 -3.63 -11.66
CA ILE A 77 -0.86 -5.00 -11.19
C ILE A 77 -0.81 -5.13 -9.66
N GLY A 78 -0.72 -4.02 -8.93
CA GLY A 78 -0.55 -4.07 -7.48
C GLY A 78 -0.51 -2.71 -6.80
N PHE A 79 -0.50 -2.70 -5.47
CA PHE A 79 -0.34 -1.50 -4.65
C PHE A 79 0.05 -1.85 -3.21
N PHE A 80 0.55 -0.86 -2.49
CA PHE A 80 0.96 -0.96 -1.09
C PHE A 80 -0.12 -0.40 -0.17
N TYR A 81 -0.25 -1.00 1.01
CA TYR A 81 -1.09 -0.54 2.11
C TYR A 81 -0.18 -0.02 3.22
N PHE A 82 -0.41 1.22 3.62
CA PHE A 82 0.29 1.87 4.73
C PHE A 82 -0.59 1.88 5.98
N SER A 83 0.04 1.87 7.15
CA SER A 83 -0.65 2.25 8.39
C SER A 83 -0.88 3.76 8.44
N ASP A 84 -1.76 4.19 9.34
CA ASP A 84 -1.99 5.61 9.62
C ASP A 84 -0.71 6.28 10.17
N ASP A 85 0.17 5.49 10.80
CA ASP A 85 1.50 5.90 11.27
C ASP A 85 2.55 5.98 10.14
N GLY A 86 2.15 5.70 8.89
CA GLY A 86 3.01 5.78 7.72
C GLY A 86 3.94 4.58 7.52
N ASP A 87 3.74 3.49 8.26
CA ASP A 87 4.59 2.32 8.19
C ASP A 87 4.25 1.43 7.00
N LEU A 88 5.26 1.20 6.15
CA LEU A 88 5.32 0.12 5.19
C LEU A 88 6.23 -0.96 5.76
N VAL A 89 5.72 -1.81 6.63
CA VAL A 89 6.57 -2.90 7.11
C VAL A 89 6.71 -3.91 6.00
N ALA A 90 7.96 -4.23 5.65
CA ALA A 90 8.34 -5.40 4.88
C ALA A 90 9.33 -6.21 5.73
N PRO A 91 9.40 -7.53 5.57
CA PRO A 91 10.18 -8.39 6.44
C PRO A 91 11.65 -8.12 6.13
N GLY A 92 12.37 -7.56 7.11
CA GLY A 92 13.79 -7.21 7.01
C GLY A 92 14.11 -5.74 6.72
N MET A 93 13.12 -4.83 6.67
CA MET A 93 13.35 -3.40 6.38
C MET A 93 13.12 -2.46 7.58
N THR A 94 13.00 -2.99 8.79
CA THR A 94 13.23 -2.17 9.99
C THR A 94 14.70 -1.78 10.03
N THR A 95 14.98 -0.50 9.85
CA THR A 95 16.28 0.11 10.16
C THR A 95 16.74 -0.36 11.54
N GLY A 96 17.70 -1.29 11.57
CA GLY A 96 18.41 -1.70 12.78
C GLY A 96 18.18 -3.14 13.23
N LYS A 97 19.24 -3.93 13.12
CA LYS A 97 19.52 -5.20 13.82
C LYS A 97 18.68 -6.44 13.46
N TRP A 98 19.38 -7.34 12.78
CA TRP A 98 19.26 -8.79 12.89
C TRP A 98 19.18 -9.24 14.36
N SER A 99 18.07 -9.84 14.77
CA SER A 99 18.07 -10.75 15.91
C SER A 99 17.15 -11.93 15.65
N LEU A 100 17.80 -13.09 15.51
CA LEU A 100 17.21 -14.41 15.58
C LEU A 100 16.58 -14.62 16.98
N TRP A 101 15.55 -15.47 17.02
CA TRP A 101 14.93 -16.14 18.18
C TRP A 101 13.71 -15.51 18.90
N SER A 102 12.89 -16.46 19.38
CA SER A 102 11.82 -16.41 20.39
C SER A 102 10.40 -16.10 19.94
N SER A 103 9.59 -17.15 20.02
CA SER A 103 8.17 -17.37 19.76
C SER A 103 7.21 -16.79 20.81
N ALA A 104 6.06 -16.28 20.37
CA ALA A 104 4.76 -16.33 21.07
C ALA A 104 3.62 -15.77 20.17
N LEU A 105 2.56 -16.55 19.97
CA LEU A 105 1.32 -16.22 19.23
C LEU A 105 0.20 -15.88 20.24
N PRO A 106 -0.71 -14.93 19.95
CA PRO A 106 -1.98 -15.23 19.27
C PRO A 106 -2.41 -14.16 18.22
N VAL A 107 -3.51 -14.41 17.51
CA VAL A 107 -3.92 -13.87 16.17
C VAL A 107 -5.38 -13.31 16.29
N HIS A 108 -5.83 -12.17 15.71
CA HIS A 108 -6.30 -11.98 14.31
C HIS A 108 -6.91 -10.58 13.96
N TYR A 109 -6.77 -10.20 12.68
CA TYR A 109 -7.54 -9.30 11.76
C TYR A 109 -7.42 -7.76 11.66
N ARG A 110 -6.97 -7.33 10.45
CA ARG A 110 -6.94 -5.99 9.76
C ARG A 110 -5.49 -5.57 9.45
N TYR A 111 -5.15 -5.44 8.16
CA TYR A 111 -3.75 -5.44 7.69
C TYR A 111 -3.29 -4.13 7.00
N PRO A 112 -2.93 -3.08 7.74
CA PRO A 112 -2.01 -2.07 7.24
C PRO A 112 -0.57 -2.63 7.23
N GLY A 113 0.30 -2.13 6.36
CA GLY A 113 1.60 -2.74 6.11
C GLY A 113 1.45 -4.06 5.35
N SER A 114 0.77 -4.00 4.21
CA SER A 114 0.63 -5.13 3.29
C SER A 114 0.90 -4.69 1.87
N SER A 115 1.22 -5.63 0.99
CA SER A 115 1.30 -5.38 -0.45
C SER A 115 0.36 -6.32 -1.17
N ARG A 116 -0.30 -5.81 -2.21
CA ARG A 116 -1.04 -6.63 -3.17
C ARG A 116 -0.31 -6.63 -4.49
N TYR A 117 -0.13 -7.82 -5.04
CA TYR A 117 0.37 -8.04 -6.39
C TYR A 117 -0.49 -9.12 -7.06
N ASP A 118 -1.23 -8.72 -8.09
CA ASP A 118 -2.25 -9.53 -8.75
C ASP A 118 -3.24 -10.13 -7.73
N ASN A 119 -3.33 -11.45 -7.68
CA ASN A 119 -4.18 -12.18 -6.75
C ASN A 119 -3.53 -12.35 -5.37
N TRP A 120 -2.24 -12.04 -5.23
CA TRP A 120 -1.49 -12.27 -4.01
C TRP A 120 -1.51 -11.05 -3.10
N LYS A 121 -1.75 -11.29 -1.82
CA LYS A 121 -1.56 -10.31 -0.77
C LYS A 121 -0.54 -10.81 0.22
N MET A 122 0.42 -9.97 0.56
CA MET A 122 1.39 -10.22 1.61
C MET A 122 1.17 -9.27 2.75
N VAL A 123 1.12 -9.83 3.96
CA VAL A 123 0.84 -9.09 5.18
C VAL A 123 2.05 -9.17 6.08
N PHE A 124 2.55 -8.00 6.47
CA PHE A 124 3.75 -7.87 7.27
C PHE A 124 3.47 -7.37 8.68
N MET A 125 2.34 -6.68 8.87
CA MET A 125 1.80 -6.36 10.19
C MET A 125 0.38 -6.86 10.31
N GLU A 126 0.03 -7.30 11.51
CA GLU A 126 -1.29 -7.80 11.83
C GLU A 126 -1.90 -7.01 12.98
N GLN A 127 -3.15 -6.58 12.81
CA GLN A 127 -3.99 -6.20 13.93
C GLN A 127 -4.47 -7.46 14.63
N ARG A 128 -4.24 -7.57 15.94
CA ARG A 128 -4.66 -8.73 16.75
C ARG A 128 -6.00 -8.52 17.45
N ALA A 129 -6.41 -7.27 17.63
CA ALA A 129 -7.71 -6.93 18.16
C ALA A 129 -8.83 -7.28 17.16
N THR A 130 -9.95 -7.77 17.68
CA THR A 130 -11.16 -8.03 16.89
C THR A 130 -12.32 -7.16 17.36
N GLY A 131 -13.32 -6.96 16.49
CA GLY A 131 -14.56 -6.29 16.87
C GLY A 131 -14.58 -4.80 16.54
N THR A 132 -14.94 -3.97 17.53
CA THR A 132 -15.38 -2.59 17.33
C THR A 132 -14.23 -1.60 17.53
N LEU A 133 -14.33 -0.67 18.48
CA LEU A 133 -13.37 0.43 18.63
C LEU A 133 -11.98 -0.05 19.08
N GLN A 134 -11.88 -1.22 19.70
CA GLN A 134 -10.62 -1.78 20.17
C GLN A 134 -9.59 -1.98 19.04
N VAL A 135 -10.04 -2.25 17.81
CA VAL A 135 -9.14 -2.38 16.63
C VAL A 135 -8.44 -1.08 16.24
N TRP A 136 -8.94 0.06 16.73
CA TRP A 136 -8.34 1.37 16.55
C TRP A 136 -7.48 1.78 17.75
N ALA A 137 -7.68 1.14 18.90
CA ALA A 137 -6.94 1.43 20.12
C ALA A 137 -5.67 0.55 20.23
N GLU A 138 -5.68 -0.65 19.66
CA GLU A 138 -4.55 -1.57 19.71
C GLU A 138 -3.54 -1.34 18.58
N PRO A 139 -2.23 -1.44 18.87
CA PRO A 139 -1.20 -1.32 17.86
C PRO A 139 -1.17 -2.56 16.95
N PHE A 140 -0.67 -2.38 15.73
CA PHE A 140 -0.35 -3.51 14.87
C PHE A 140 0.89 -4.25 15.36
N VAL A 141 0.93 -5.56 15.13
CA VAL A 141 2.05 -6.42 15.50
C VAL A 141 2.83 -6.83 14.25
N PRO A 142 4.14 -6.54 14.18
CA PRO A 142 4.96 -6.97 13.05
C PRO A 142 5.16 -8.48 13.06
N LEU A 143 5.07 -9.08 11.86
CA LEU A 143 5.24 -10.51 11.62
C LEU A 143 6.66 -10.80 11.13
N ARG A 144 7.27 -11.85 11.67
CA ARG A 144 8.56 -12.35 11.17
C ARG A 144 8.40 -13.16 9.89
N ILE A 145 7.33 -13.96 9.84
CA ILE A 145 6.92 -14.69 8.65
C ILE A 145 5.68 -13.95 8.13
N PRO A 146 5.77 -13.27 6.98
CA PRO A 146 4.62 -12.62 6.40
C PRO A 146 3.52 -13.63 6.12
N LYS A 147 2.27 -13.23 6.33
CA LYS A 147 1.13 -14.03 5.87
C LYS A 147 0.97 -13.80 4.36
N ILE A 148 0.58 -14.86 3.65
CA ILE A 148 0.33 -14.82 2.22
C ILE A 148 -1.12 -15.24 2.02
N PHE A 149 -1.86 -14.49 1.22
CA PHE A 149 -3.23 -14.81 0.85
C PHE A 149 -3.40 -14.73 -0.66
N ASN A 150 -4.23 -15.61 -1.22
CA ASN A 150 -4.72 -15.47 -2.58
C ASN A 150 -6.13 -14.89 -2.52
N LEU A 151 -6.29 -13.60 -2.85
CA LEU A 151 -7.55 -12.87 -2.74
C LEU A 151 -8.63 -13.36 -3.71
N ARG A 152 -8.28 -14.15 -4.72
CA ARG A 152 -9.26 -14.77 -5.61
C ARG A 152 -9.88 -16.01 -4.99
N THR A 153 -9.08 -16.82 -4.30
CA THR A 153 -9.53 -18.05 -3.64
C THR A 153 -10.04 -17.79 -2.23
N ASP A 154 -9.44 -16.82 -1.54
CA ASP A 154 -9.79 -16.38 -0.18
C ASP A 154 -9.99 -14.85 -0.14
N PRO A 155 -11.11 -14.34 -0.70
CA PRO A 155 -11.38 -12.90 -0.75
C PRO A 155 -11.55 -12.27 0.64
N TYR A 156 -11.88 -13.09 1.63
CA TYR A 156 -12.05 -12.68 3.01
C TYR A 156 -10.81 -12.96 3.85
N GLU A 157 -9.70 -13.39 3.25
CA GLU A 157 -8.39 -13.55 3.89
C GLU A 157 -8.49 -14.33 5.24
N ARG A 158 -9.28 -15.43 5.30
CA ARG A 158 -9.56 -16.20 6.53
C ARG A 158 -8.80 -17.51 6.65
N ALA A 159 -8.05 -17.90 5.61
CA ALA A 159 -7.45 -19.23 5.53
C ALA A 159 -6.55 -19.55 6.73
N ASP A 160 -5.87 -18.56 7.30
CA ASP A 160 -5.00 -18.72 8.47
C ASP A 160 -5.72 -19.13 9.76
N GLN A 161 -7.03 -18.87 9.86
CA GLN A 161 -7.85 -19.27 11.01
C GLN A 161 -8.67 -20.51 10.72
N THR A 162 -9.24 -20.58 9.51
CA THR A 162 -10.26 -21.58 9.19
C THR A 162 -9.69 -22.84 8.56
N SER A 163 -8.45 -22.81 8.07
CA SER A 163 -7.81 -23.94 7.40
C SER A 163 -6.76 -24.61 8.28
N ASN A 164 -6.85 -25.93 8.39
CA ASN A 164 -5.84 -26.74 9.08
C ASN A 164 -4.54 -26.90 8.27
N THR A 165 -4.56 -26.59 6.96
CA THR A 165 -3.42 -26.78 6.04
C THR A 165 -2.84 -25.46 5.52
N TYR A 166 -3.25 -24.33 6.10
CA TYR A 166 -2.78 -23.01 5.65
C TYR A 166 -1.27 -22.88 5.72
N TYR A 167 -0.64 -23.39 6.79
CA TYR A 167 0.80 -23.25 6.98
C TYR A 167 1.62 -24.12 6.02
N ASP A 168 1.12 -25.32 5.68
CA ASP A 168 1.73 -26.14 4.62
C ASP A 168 1.66 -25.40 3.29
N TRP A 169 0.48 -24.86 2.96
CA TRP A 169 0.28 -24.05 1.76
C TRP A 169 1.16 -22.79 1.76
N LEU A 170 1.32 -22.10 2.88
CA LEU A 170 2.18 -20.92 3.00
C LEU A 170 3.64 -21.27 2.71
N LEU A 171 4.14 -22.39 3.24
CA LEU A 171 5.51 -22.83 3.03
C LEU A 171 5.76 -23.22 1.58
N ASP A 172 4.81 -23.87 0.93
CA ASP A 172 4.86 -24.18 -0.51
C ASP A 172 4.94 -22.92 -1.38
N HIS A 173 4.46 -21.78 -0.86
CA HIS A 173 4.46 -20.48 -1.55
C HIS A 173 5.49 -19.49 -1.00
N ALA A 174 6.39 -19.93 -0.11
CA ALA A 174 7.41 -19.06 0.48
C ALA A 174 8.36 -18.47 -0.56
N PHE A 175 8.48 -19.09 -1.74
CA PHE A 175 9.25 -18.57 -2.88
C PHE A 175 8.78 -17.19 -3.38
N LEU A 176 7.54 -16.80 -3.07
CA LEU A 176 7.00 -15.47 -3.41
C LEU A 176 7.59 -14.34 -2.54
N LEU A 177 8.15 -14.66 -1.37
CA LEU A 177 8.65 -13.67 -0.42
C LEU A 177 9.84 -12.88 -0.96
N VAL A 178 10.79 -13.56 -1.61
CA VAL A 178 12.00 -12.93 -2.18
C VAL A 178 11.69 -11.91 -3.29
N PRO A 179 10.91 -12.24 -4.35
CA PRO A 179 10.56 -11.25 -5.37
C PRO A 179 9.75 -10.08 -4.80
N SER A 180 8.96 -10.32 -3.76
CA SER A 180 8.18 -9.26 -3.10
C SER A 180 9.05 -8.27 -2.34
N GLN A 181 10.18 -8.72 -1.78
CA GLN A 181 11.19 -7.80 -1.23
C GLN A 181 11.78 -6.91 -2.31
N GLY A 182 12.02 -7.42 -3.52
CA GLY A 182 12.48 -6.62 -4.67
C GLY A 182 11.48 -5.51 -5.02
N VAL A 183 10.20 -5.85 -5.13
CA VAL A 183 9.13 -4.87 -5.42
C VAL A 183 9.04 -3.78 -4.34
N VAL A 184 9.19 -4.15 -3.06
CA VAL A 184 9.24 -3.16 -1.98
C VAL A 184 10.52 -2.33 -2.06
N ALA A 185 11.67 -2.93 -2.36
CA ALA A 185 12.94 -2.22 -2.46
C ALA A 185 12.92 -1.17 -3.57
N ASP A 186 12.42 -1.52 -4.76
CA ASP A 186 12.24 -0.59 -5.88
C ASP A 186 11.32 0.57 -5.49
N PHE A 187 10.23 0.28 -4.77
CA PHE A 187 9.35 1.32 -4.26
C PHE A 187 10.04 2.21 -3.22
N LEU A 188 10.76 1.64 -2.26
CA LEU A 188 11.48 2.41 -1.23
C LEU A 188 12.61 3.25 -1.83
N GLU A 189 13.23 2.79 -2.90
CA GLU A 189 14.26 3.54 -3.61
C GLU A 189 13.73 4.85 -4.18
N THR A 190 12.44 4.92 -4.54
CA THR A 190 11.81 6.17 -5.01
C THR A 190 11.89 7.30 -3.98
N PHE A 191 11.88 6.97 -2.67
CA PHE A 191 12.00 7.97 -1.61
C PHE A 191 13.39 8.61 -1.51
N LYS A 192 14.43 8.04 -2.15
CA LYS A 192 15.75 8.70 -2.24
C LYS A 192 15.65 10.01 -3.03
N GLU A 193 14.87 10.00 -4.12
CA GLU A 193 14.63 11.20 -4.94
C GLU A 193 13.41 12.00 -4.47
N PHE A 194 12.37 11.31 -3.99
CA PHE A 194 11.11 11.92 -3.57
C PHE A 194 10.81 11.60 -2.10
N PRO A 195 11.52 12.23 -1.14
CA PRO A 195 11.35 11.93 0.28
C PRO A 195 9.94 12.31 0.78
N PRO A 196 9.45 11.65 1.86
CA PRO A 196 8.16 11.99 2.46
C PRO A 196 8.11 13.47 2.86
N ARG A 197 7.11 14.20 2.35
CA ARG A 197 6.96 15.65 2.60
C ARG A 197 6.39 15.96 3.98
N GLN A 198 5.69 14.99 4.57
CA GLN A 198 5.07 15.10 5.89
C GLN A 198 5.46 13.86 6.70
N LYS A 199 6.00 14.08 7.90
CA LYS A 199 6.16 12.99 8.86
C LYS A 199 4.78 12.56 9.33
N ALA A 200 4.53 11.26 9.40
CA ALA A 200 3.32 10.76 10.02
C ALA A 200 3.25 11.25 11.47
N ALA A 201 2.04 11.55 11.93
CA ALA A 201 1.83 11.97 13.30
C ALA A 201 1.97 10.72 14.18
N SER A 202 3.11 10.57 14.87
CA SER A 202 3.23 9.55 15.90
C SER A 202 2.73 10.10 17.23
N PHE A 203 2.00 9.27 17.96
CA PHE A 203 1.59 9.53 19.34
C PHE A 203 2.64 9.09 20.38
N THR A 204 3.83 8.68 19.93
CA THR A 204 4.90 8.23 20.84
C THR A 204 5.58 9.39 21.57
N VAL A 205 5.97 9.12 22.82
CA VAL A 205 6.67 10.07 23.69
C VAL A 205 7.97 10.56 23.05
N ASP A 206 8.64 9.74 22.24
CA ASP A 206 9.90 10.10 21.58
C ASP A 206 9.76 11.31 20.64
N GLN A 207 8.68 11.39 19.85
CA GLN A 207 8.44 12.56 18.99
C GLN A 207 8.00 13.79 19.79
N ILE A 208 7.29 13.59 20.90
CA ILE A 208 6.96 14.68 21.85
C ILE A 208 8.25 15.21 22.46
N MET A 209 9.17 14.32 22.82
CA MET A 209 10.46 14.71 23.38
C MET A 209 11.39 15.35 22.36
N ASP A 210 11.44 14.86 21.13
CA ASP A 210 12.18 15.51 20.04
C ASP A 210 11.66 16.93 19.79
N LYS A 211 10.34 17.15 19.82
CA LYS A 211 9.75 18.50 19.71
C LYS A 211 10.07 19.39 20.90
N LEU A 212 10.03 18.85 22.12
CA LEU A 212 10.39 19.58 23.34
C LEU A 212 11.87 19.97 23.35
N LEU A 213 12.76 19.05 22.98
CA LEU A 213 14.20 19.28 22.89
C LEU A 213 14.55 20.28 21.78
N GLN A 214 13.87 20.23 20.64
CA GLN A 214 14.01 21.24 19.58
C GLN A 214 13.56 22.64 20.03
N GLY A 215 12.54 22.74 20.88
CA GLY A 215 12.09 24.01 21.46
C GLY A 215 13.01 24.58 22.56
N ILE A 216 13.84 23.74 23.19
CA ILE A 216 14.78 24.15 24.25
C ILE A 216 16.16 24.54 23.66
N GLY A 217 16.49 24.08 22.46
CA GLY A 217 17.77 24.36 21.79
C GLY A 217 17.86 25.69 21.05
N SER A 218 16.83 26.53 21.08
CA SER A 218 16.81 27.86 20.45
C SER A 218 16.74 28.96 21.52
N THR A 219 17.82 29.12 22.28
CA THR A 219 18.13 30.32 23.07
C THR A 219 19.63 30.50 23.16
#